data_AF-C3KIP9-F1
#
_entry.id   AF-C3KIP9-F1
#
_cell.length_a   1.000
_cell.length_b   1.000
_cell.length_c   1.000
_cell.angle_alpha   90.00
_cell.angle_beta   90.00
_cell.angle_gamma   90.00
#
_symmetry.space_group_name_H-M   'P 1'
#
loop_
_entity.id
_entity.type
_entity.pdbx_description
1 polymer ?
#
loop_
_entity_poly.entity_id
_entity_poly.type
_entity_poly.pdbx_seq_one_letter_code
_entity_poly.pdbx_strand_id
1 'polypeptide(L)'
;MPYYEKAIKKMLPKTYLRKHVAQEMYVALTHFQSLVPMLDRYVYNDGTTKNLMSLTGTIPVMFEDKTYNIPVCLWIEESYPPNCSHLLCQTHM
;
A
#
# COMPACT_ATOMS: atom_id res chain seq x y z
N MET A 1 -15.22 -0.86 -8.99
CA MET A 1 -15.47 -2.27 -9.38
C MET A 1 -15.28 -3.17 -8.15
N PRO A 2 -16.35 -3.72 -7.56
CA PRO A 2 -16.30 -4.48 -6.28
C PRO A 2 -15.52 -5.81 -6.35
N TYR A 3 -15.06 -6.21 -7.53
CA TYR A 3 -14.20 -7.38 -7.73
C TYR A 3 -12.82 -7.20 -7.10
N TYR A 4 -12.24 -6.01 -7.20
CA TYR A 4 -10.87 -5.73 -6.74
C TYR A 4 -10.76 -5.83 -5.21
N GLU A 5 -11.73 -5.30 -4.48
CA GLU A 5 -11.78 -5.40 -3.01
C GLU A 5 -11.77 -6.86 -2.52
N LYS A 6 -12.57 -7.74 -3.17
CA LYS A 6 -12.59 -9.17 -2.85
C LYS A 6 -11.27 -9.86 -3.18
N ALA A 7 -10.60 -9.46 -4.25
CA ALA A 7 -9.29 -9.99 -4.62
C ALA A 7 -8.21 -9.56 -3.62
N ILE A 8 -8.13 -8.28 -3.27
CA ILE A 8 -7.21 -7.74 -2.26
C ILE A 8 -7.41 -8.45 -0.93
N LYS A 9 -8.66 -8.61 -0.49
CA LYS A 9 -8.98 -9.31 0.76
C LYS A 9 -8.46 -10.76 0.79
N LYS A 10 -8.39 -11.44 -0.35
CA LYS A 10 -7.83 -12.80 -0.46
C LYS A 10 -6.30 -12.81 -0.41
N MET A 11 -5.64 -11.77 -0.92
CA MET A 11 -4.19 -11.63 -0.89
C MET A 11 -3.66 -11.36 0.53
N LEU A 12 -4.44 -10.64 1.34
CA LEU A 12 -4.04 -10.28 2.70
C LEU A 12 -3.90 -11.51 3.62
N PRO A 13 -2.79 -11.67 4.36
CA PRO A 13 -2.66 -12.64 5.44
C PRO A 13 -3.72 -12.48 6.55
N LYS A 14 -3.94 -13.51 7.37
CA LYS A 14 -4.97 -13.50 8.44
C LYS A 14 -4.62 -12.56 9.60
N THR A 15 -3.34 -12.20 9.71
CA THR A 15 -2.78 -11.28 10.69
C THR A 15 -3.28 -9.84 10.52
N TYR A 16 -3.61 -9.44 9.29
CA TYR A 16 -4.22 -8.14 9.00
C TYR A 16 -5.69 -8.07 9.41
N LEU A 17 -6.16 -6.86 9.72
CA LEU A 17 -7.58 -6.53 9.72
C LEU A 17 -8.13 -6.47 8.28
N ARG A 18 -8.24 -7.64 7.65
CA ARG A 18 -8.49 -7.83 6.21
C ARG A 18 -9.62 -7.00 5.62
N LYS A 19 -10.72 -6.83 6.37
CA LYS A 19 -11.87 -6.03 5.89
C LYS A 19 -11.50 -4.55 5.77
N HIS A 20 -10.88 -4.02 6.82
CA HIS A 20 -10.50 -2.61 6.87
C HIS A 20 -9.40 -2.32 5.85
N VAL A 21 -8.32 -3.11 5.87
CA VAL A 21 -7.18 -2.92 4.96
C VAL A 21 -7.60 -3.03 3.50
N ALA A 22 -8.42 -4.04 3.14
CA ALA A 22 -8.89 -4.18 1.76
C ALA A 22 -9.76 -3.00 1.30
N GLN A 23 -10.57 -2.43 2.19
CA GLN A 23 -11.39 -1.26 1.89
C GLN A 23 -10.53 -0.02 1.64
N GLU A 24 -9.56 0.27 2.52
CA GLU A 24 -8.64 1.41 2.37
C GLU A 24 -7.79 1.28 1.11
N MET A 25 -7.25 0.08 0.85
CA MET A 25 -6.52 -0.19 -0.39
C MET A 25 -7.39 -0.04 -1.63
N TYR A 26 -8.65 -0.49 -1.58
CA TYR A 26 -9.58 -0.30 -2.68
C TYR A 26 -9.80 1.19 -2.96
N VAL A 27 -10.02 2.01 -1.93
CA VAL A 27 -10.14 3.47 -2.07
C VAL A 27 -8.87 4.05 -2.71
N ALA A 28 -7.69 3.71 -2.19
CA ALA A 28 -6.42 4.18 -2.76
C ALA A 28 -6.27 3.82 -4.25
N LEU A 29 -6.59 2.58 -4.64
CA LEU A 29 -6.53 2.12 -6.03
C LEU A 29 -7.57 2.78 -6.93
N THR A 30 -8.73 3.21 -6.39
CA THR A 30 -9.70 3.99 -7.16
C THR A 30 -9.21 5.40 -7.48
N HIS A 31 -8.43 6.01 -6.59
CA HIS A 31 -7.81 7.32 -6.82
C HIS A 31 -6.53 7.23 -7.65
N PHE A 32 -5.71 6.21 -7.41
CA PHE A 32 -4.40 6.02 -8.03
C PHE A 32 -4.34 4.69 -8.77
N GLN A 33 -4.87 4.69 -10.00
CA GLN A 33 -5.01 3.49 -10.83
C GLN A 33 -3.67 2.86 -11.26
N SER A 34 -2.56 3.59 -11.14
CA SER A 34 -1.22 3.06 -11.47
C SER A 34 -0.56 2.32 -10.30
N LEU A 35 -1.15 2.36 -9.10
CA LEU A 35 -0.71 1.56 -7.98
C LEU A 35 -1.17 0.11 -8.15
N VAL A 36 -0.35 -0.83 -7.73
CA VAL A 36 -0.61 -2.26 -7.79
C VAL A 36 -0.42 -2.86 -6.39
N PRO A 37 -1.40 -3.63 -5.88
CA PRO A 37 -1.25 -4.35 -4.62
C PRO A 37 -0.30 -5.54 -4.79
N MET A 38 0.70 -5.65 -3.92
CA MET A 38 1.68 -6.75 -3.92
C MET A 38 1.92 -7.27 -2.49
N LEU A 39 2.23 -8.56 -2.34
CA LEU A 39 2.70 -9.13 -1.09
C LEU A 39 4.18 -9.45 -1.29
N ASP A 40 5.07 -8.78 -0.54
CA ASP A 40 6.51 -8.89 -0.74
C ASP A 40 7.28 -8.81 0.58
N ARG A 41 8.55 -9.22 0.56
CA ARG A 41 9.42 -9.31 1.73
C ARG A 41 10.02 -7.94 2.08
N TYR A 42 9.51 -7.33 3.13
CA TYR A 42 10.06 -6.14 3.75
C TYR A 42 11.23 -6.49 4.67
N VAL A 43 12.29 -5.67 4.64
CA VAL A 43 13.44 -5.76 5.56
C VAL A 43 13.40 -4.53 6.46
N TYR A 44 13.20 -4.74 7.76
CA TYR A 44 13.21 -3.69 8.76
C TYR A 44 14.63 -3.18 9.02
N ASN A 45 14.72 -2.00 9.63
CA ASN A 45 16.00 -1.36 9.95
C ASN A 45 16.87 -2.18 10.92
N ASP A 46 16.26 -3.07 11.71
CA ASP A 46 16.96 -4.00 12.61
C ASP A 46 17.44 -5.29 11.90
N GLY A 47 17.22 -5.40 10.58
CA GLY A 47 17.57 -6.55 9.77
C GLY A 47 16.55 -7.68 9.80
N THR A 48 15.49 -7.58 10.61
CA THR A 48 14.40 -8.57 10.58
C THR A 48 13.61 -8.45 9.28
N THR A 49 12.98 -9.54 8.84
CA THR A 49 12.26 -9.56 7.57
C THR A 49 10.85 -10.09 7.73
N LYS A 50 9.89 -9.53 7.01
CA LYS A 50 8.49 -9.93 7.06
C LYS A 50 7.81 -9.76 5.71
N ASN A 51 6.88 -10.66 5.39
CA ASN A 51 6.05 -10.51 4.21
C ASN A 51 4.93 -9.50 4.53
N LEU A 52 5.01 -8.32 3.92
CA LEU A 52 4.04 -7.25 4.10
C LEU A 52 3.30 -6.99 2.79
N MET A 53 2.06 -6.53 2.92
CA MET A 53 1.31 -6.00 1.80
C MET A 53 1.86 -4.62 1.42
N SER A 54 2.00 -4.35 0.13
CA SER A 54 2.39 -3.06 -0.40
C SER A 54 1.46 -2.57 -1.52
N LEU A 55 1.47 -1.25 -1.74
CA LEU A 55 0.97 -0.61 -2.95
C LEU A 55 2.15 0.03 -3.67
N THR A 56 2.50 -0.51 -4.84
CA THR A 56 3.66 -0.06 -5.63
C THR A 56 3.19 0.49 -6.96
N GLY A 57 3.72 1.62 -7.38
CA GLY A 57 3.38 2.25 -8.67
C GLY A 57 3.75 3.71 -8.66
N THR A 58 2.95 4.55 -9.34
CA THR A 58 3.20 6.00 -9.35
C THR A 58 2.02 6.79 -8.77
N ILE A 59 2.33 7.94 -8.21
CA ILE A 59 1.32 8.94 -7.82
C ILE A 59 1.55 10.23 -8.62
N PRO A 60 0.49 10.84 -9.17
CA PRO A 60 0.59 12.14 -9.83
C PRO A 60 0.75 13.24 -8.78
N VAL A 61 1.82 14.02 -8.88
CA VAL A 61 2.08 15.18 -8.03
C VAL A 61 2.22 16.41 -8.90
N MET A 62 1.46 17.46 -8.59
CA MET A 62 1.56 18.75 -9.28
C MET A 62 2.65 19.60 -8.64
N PHE A 63 3.61 20.04 -9.43
CA PHE A 63 4.66 20.96 -9.03
C PHE A 63 4.90 21.96 -10.18
N GLU A 64 4.78 23.26 -9.90
CA GLU A 64 4.94 24.34 -10.90
C GLU A 64 4.13 24.09 -12.19
N ASP A 65 2.82 23.87 -12.05
CA ASP A 65 1.87 23.62 -13.15
C ASP A 65 2.18 22.40 -14.03
N LYS A 66 3.10 21.53 -13.59
CA LYS A 66 3.43 20.26 -14.24
C LYS A 66 3.10 19.09 -13.32
N THR A 67 2.52 18.05 -13.90
CA THR A 67 2.25 16.80 -13.20
C THR A 67 3.41 15.84 -13.40
N TYR A 68 4.00 15.39 -12.29
CA TYR A 68 5.05 14.38 -12.24
C TYR A 68 4.50 13.08 -11.68
N ASN A 69 4.81 11.96 -12.33
CA ASN A 69 4.45 10.63 -11.85
C ASN A 69 5.58 10.11 -10.97
N ILE A 70 5.44 10.27 -9.65
CA ILE A 70 6.48 9.91 -8.69
C ILE A 70 6.33 8.42 -8.33
N PRO A 71 7.37 7.59 -8.50
CA PRO A 71 7.34 6.20 -8.08
C PRO A 71 7.28 6.08 -6.55
N VAL A 72 6.36 5.27 -6.05
CA VAL A 72 6.17 5.03 -4.62
C VAL A 72 6.00 3.54 -4.34
N CYS A 73 6.42 3.12 -3.15
CA CYS A 73 6.13 1.84 -2.56
C CYS A 73 5.62 2.05 -1.13
N LEU A 74 4.32 1.85 -0.93
CA LEU A 74 3.66 2.03 0.36
C LEU A 74 3.53 0.68 1.05
N TRP A 75 4.25 0.45 2.14
CA TRP A 75 4.18 -0.79 2.92
C TRP A 75 3.12 -0.68 4.02
N ILE A 76 2.27 -1.69 4.13
CA ILE A 76 1.17 -1.76 5.08
C ILE A 76 1.56 -2.75 6.18
N GLU A 77 1.70 -2.24 7.39
CA GLU A 77 1.95 -3.06 8.58
C GLU A 77 0.76 -3.95 8.94
N GLU A 78 1.02 -5.13 9.50
CA GLU A 78 -0.03 -6.04 9.95
C GLU A 78 -0.90 -5.44 11.07
N SER A 79 -0.31 -4.56 11.90
CA SER A 79 -1.00 -3.83 12.95
C SER A 79 -1.84 -2.65 12.43
N TYR A 80 -1.92 -2.45 11.11
CA TYR A 80 -2.72 -1.39 10.51
C TYR A 80 -4.23 -1.68 10.64
N PRO A 81 -5.06 -0.66 10.94
CA PRO A 81 -4.67 0.70 11.33
C PRO A 81 -4.18 0.72 12.78
N PRO A 82 -3.01 1.31 13.09
CA PRO A 82 -2.68 1.58 14.47
C PRO A 82 -3.58 2.73 14.95
N ASN A 83 -3.77 2.82 16.25
CA ASN A 83 -4.31 3.99 16.95
C ASN A 83 -3.60 5.32 16.58
N CYS A 84 -2.42 5.25 15.94
CA CYS A 84 -1.78 6.37 15.26
C CYS A 84 -1.26 5.88 13.89
N SER A 85 -1.74 6.47 12.80
CA SER A 85 -1.51 6.07 11.41
C SER A 85 -0.04 6.19 10.97
N HIS A 86 0.81 5.23 11.33
CA HIS A 86 2.11 5.04 10.69
C HIS A 86 1.94 4.16 9.45
N LEU A 87 1.85 4.79 8.28
CA LEU A 87 2.12 4.14 7.00
C LEU A 87 3.63 4.27 6.72
N LEU A 88 4.30 3.16 6.38
CA LEU A 88 5.70 3.18 6.00
C LEU A 88 5.79 3.51 4.50
N CYS A 89 6.05 4.79 4.18
CA CYS A 89 6.30 5.22 2.82
C CYS A 89 7.78 5.05 2.48
N GLN A 90 8.09 4.22 1.49
CA GLN A 90 9.42 4.18 0.87
C GLN A 90 9.32 4.78 -0.54
N THR A 91 10.02 5.88 -0.77
CA THR A 91 10.31 6.37 -2.12
C THR A 91 11.54 5.63 -2.63
N HIS A 92 11.39 4.86 -3.70
CA HIS A 92 12.54 4.38 -4.46
C HIS A 92 13.08 5.57 -5.25
N MET A 93 14.20 6.14 -4.80
CA MET A 93 15.03 7.07 -5.59
C MET A 93 16.01 6.29 -6.47
#